data_AF-A0A401QFQ5-F1
#
_entry.id   AF-A0A401QFQ5-F1
#
_cell.length_a   1.000
_cell.length_b   1.000
_cell.length_c   1.000
_cell.angle_alpha   90.00
_cell.angle_beta   90.00
_cell.angle_gamma   90.00
#
_symmetry.space_group_name_H-M   'P 1'
#
loop_
_entity.id
_entity.type
_entity.pdbx_description
1 polymer ?
#
loop_
_entity_poly.entity_id
_entity_poly.type
_entity_poly.pdbx_seq_one_letter_code
_entity_poly.pdbx_strand_id
1 'polypeptide(L)'
;LDEHYSVILSSHSIPPSKLGAATQINITVLKNDDPHGVIQFITQECTKTINESKGDTLYTATFPVIRDRGTFGDVSVFWIVDPIFTNDVYPVQGVVNFNNAESSKNITLQSLPDA
;
A
#
# COMPACT_ATOMS: atom_id res chain seq x y z
N LEU A 1 -2.91 13.35 3.98
CA LEU A 1 -2.63 14.18 5.18
C LEU A 1 -3.96 14.71 5.70
N ASP A 2 -4.03 15.31 6.88
CA ASP A 2 -5.24 16.05 7.25
C ASP A 2 -5.25 17.37 6.47
N GLU A 3 -6.41 17.79 6.00
CA GLU A 3 -6.58 19.04 5.27
C GLU A 3 -7.33 20.05 6.16
N HIS A 4 -6.77 21.25 6.27
CA HIS A 4 -7.32 22.32 7.09
C HIS A 4 -7.86 23.44 6.21
N TYR A 5 -9.14 23.71 6.36
CA TYR A 5 -9.83 24.79 5.68
C TYR A 5 -10.38 25.79 6.70
N SER A 6 -10.56 27.04 6.28
CA SER A 6 -11.10 28.09 7.15
C SER A 6 -12.17 28.88 6.43
N VAL A 7 -13.25 29.16 7.12
CA VAL A 7 -14.30 30.08 6.69
C VAL A 7 -14.20 31.33 7.55
N ILE A 8 -14.03 32.49 6.91
CA ILE A 8 -13.97 33.79 7.58
C ILE A 8 -15.24 34.58 7.25
N LEU A 9 -16.00 34.91 8.27
CA LEU A 9 -17.18 35.76 8.16
C LEU A 9 -16.75 37.22 8.04
N SER A 10 -17.26 37.89 7.01
CA SER A 10 -17.06 39.32 6.77
C SER A 10 -18.38 40.08 6.90
N SER A 11 -18.29 41.37 7.28
CA SER A 11 -19.46 42.24 7.35
C SER A 11 -20.00 42.52 5.95
N HIS A 12 -21.32 42.48 5.80
CA HIS A 12 -22.01 42.72 4.53
C HIS A 12 -22.23 44.22 4.20
N SER A 13 -22.15 45.11 5.20
CA SER A 13 -22.58 46.51 5.07
C SER A 13 -21.51 47.54 5.43
N ILE A 14 -21.75 48.79 4.99
CA ILE A 14 -21.09 50.01 5.46
C ILE A 14 -22.19 50.94 6.03
N PRO A 15 -22.20 51.28 7.34
CA PRO A 15 -21.23 50.87 8.35
C PRO A 15 -21.29 49.36 8.66
N PRO A 16 -20.23 48.78 9.27
CA PRO A 16 -20.13 47.34 9.49
C PRO A 16 -21.27 46.80 10.35
N SER A 17 -21.86 45.69 9.92
CA SER A 17 -22.77 44.92 10.75
C SER A 17 -22.00 44.27 11.90
N LYS A 18 -22.62 44.19 13.07
CA LYS A 18 -22.00 43.55 14.25
C LYS A 18 -21.87 42.04 14.00
N LEU A 19 -20.63 41.56 13.85
CA LEU A 19 -20.33 40.13 13.86
C LEU A 19 -20.25 39.61 15.30
N GLY A 20 -20.54 38.32 15.48
CA GLY A 20 -20.37 37.62 16.76
C GLY A 20 -18.89 37.38 17.11
N ALA A 21 -18.64 36.80 18.28
CA ALA A 21 -17.27 36.55 18.76
C ALA A 21 -16.48 35.53 17.90
N ALA A 22 -17.18 34.62 17.21
CA ALA A 22 -16.57 33.65 16.31
C ALA A 22 -16.77 34.09 14.85
N THR A 23 -15.75 34.73 14.29
CA THR A 23 -15.71 35.13 12.87
C THR A 23 -14.91 34.19 12.00
N GLN A 24 -14.13 33.28 12.59
CA GLN A 24 -13.38 32.25 11.89
C GLN A 24 -13.82 30.88 12.37
N ILE A 25 -14.16 30.03 11.41
CA ILE A 25 -14.54 28.63 11.63
C ILE A 25 -13.52 27.76 10.91
N ASN A 26 -12.98 26.76 11.60
CA ASN A 26 -12.02 25.82 11.03
C ASN A 26 -12.75 24.53 10.64
N ILE A 27 -12.46 24.02 9.45
CA ILE A 27 -12.93 22.73 8.94
C ILE A 27 -11.70 21.83 8.81
N THR A 28 -11.75 20.63 9.40
CA THR A 28 -10.68 19.63 9.26
C THR A 28 -11.24 18.43 8.54
N VAL A 29 -10.67 18.12 7.38
CA VAL A 29 -10.89 16.84 6.70
C VAL A 29 -9.78 15.90 7.17
N LEU A 30 -10.16 14.87 7.91
CA LEU A 30 -9.21 13.83 8.33
C LEU A 30 -8.71 13.09 7.09
N LYS A 31 -7.49 12.54 7.15
CA LYS A 31 -6.95 11.63 6.12
C LYS A 31 -8.02 10.65 5.61
N ASN A 32 -8.48 10.82 4.38
CA ASN A 32 -9.58 10.04 3.80
C ASN A 32 -9.23 9.41 2.43
N ASP A 33 -8.13 9.81 1.79
CA ASP A 33 -7.70 9.29 0.48
C ASP A 33 -6.76 8.10 0.67
N ASP A 34 -7.31 6.88 0.75
CA ASP A 34 -6.59 5.61 0.92
C ASP A 34 -5.43 5.69 1.95
N PRO A 35 -5.67 6.10 3.21
CA PRO A 35 -4.58 6.34 4.17
C PRO A 35 -3.69 5.11 4.36
N HIS A 36 -4.29 3.92 4.33
CA HIS A 36 -3.60 2.64 4.43
C HIS A 36 -3.07 2.12 3.09
N GLY A 37 -3.27 2.83 1.99
CA GLY A 37 -2.79 2.49 0.66
C GLY A 37 -3.56 1.36 -0.03
N VAL A 38 -3.25 1.20 -1.31
CA VAL A 38 -3.76 0.15 -2.21
C VAL A 38 -2.61 -0.78 -2.54
N ILE A 39 -2.80 -2.09 -2.28
CA ILE A 39 -1.79 -3.11 -2.54
C ILE A 39 -1.94 -3.63 -3.98
N GLN A 40 -0.85 -3.62 -4.74
CA GLN A 40 -0.82 -4.08 -6.12
C GLN A 40 0.54 -4.63 -6.52
N PHE A 41 0.58 -5.56 -7.47
CA PHE A 41 1.82 -5.95 -8.14
C PHE A 41 2.22 -4.89 -9.17
N ILE A 42 3.52 -4.81 -9.49
CA ILE A 42 3.99 -4.06 -10.65
C ILE A 42 3.52 -4.78 -11.91
N THR A 43 2.59 -4.18 -12.64
CA THR A 43 1.94 -4.75 -13.84
C THR A 43 2.92 -5.20 -14.93
N GLN A 44 4.10 -4.58 -15.00
CA GLN A 44 5.16 -4.92 -15.96
C GLN A 44 5.94 -6.19 -15.58
N GLU A 45 5.88 -6.64 -14.32
CA GLU A 45 6.70 -7.73 -13.75
C GLU A 45 5.86 -8.93 -13.29
N CYS A 46 4.59 -9.02 -13.71
CA CYS A 46 3.68 -10.09 -13.27
C CYS A 46 4.03 -11.48 -13.81
N THR A 47 4.82 -11.58 -14.89
CA THR A 47 5.28 -12.87 -15.44
C THR A 47 6.78 -12.98 -15.35
N LYS A 48 7.27 -14.04 -14.70
CA LYS A 48 8.70 -14.35 -14.61
C LYS A 48 8.93 -15.79 -14.98
N THR A 49 9.94 -16.03 -15.81
CA THR A 49 10.41 -17.37 -16.15
C THR A 49 11.67 -17.64 -15.35
N ILE A 50 11.67 -18.74 -14.60
CA ILE A 50 12.84 -19.23 -13.87
C ILE A 50 13.11 -20.67 -14.26
N ASN A 51 14.37 -21.09 -14.15
CA ASN A 51 14.75 -22.48 -14.39
C ASN A 51 14.46 -23.32 -13.13
N GLU A 52 14.41 -24.64 -13.31
CA GLU A 52 14.38 -25.60 -12.21
C GLU A 52 15.70 -25.55 -11.43
N SER A 53 15.62 -25.56 -10.11
CA SER A 53 16.80 -25.60 -9.23
C SER A 53 17.41 -27.00 -9.25
N LYS A 54 18.74 -27.10 -9.16
CA LYS A 54 19.45 -28.39 -9.22
C LYS A 54 20.77 -28.36 -8.48
N GLY A 55 20.99 -29.36 -7.62
CA GLY A 55 22.16 -29.42 -6.76
C GLY A 55 22.26 -28.16 -5.90
N ASP A 56 23.40 -27.47 -5.96
CA ASP A 56 23.61 -26.20 -5.24
C ASP A 56 23.12 -24.96 -6.02
N THR A 57 22.57 -25.14 -7.23
CA THR A 57 22.07 -24.02 -8.06
C THR A 57 20.61 -23.74 -7.73
N LEU A 58 20.33 -22.56 -7.19
CA LEU A 58 18.99 -22.08 -6.85
C LEU A 58 18.52 -21.01 -7.83
N TYR A 59 17.29 -21.14 -8.33
CA TYR A 59 16.62 -20.13 -9.14
C TYR A 59 15.42 -19.55 -8.40
N THR A 60 15.29 -18.21 -8.45
CA THR A 60 14.24 -17.49 -7.71
C THR A 60 13.49 -16.50 -8.59
N ALA A 61 12.19 -16.38 -8.35
CA ALA A 61 11.30 -15.39 -8.93
C ALA A 61 10.88 -14.40 -7.83
N THR A 62 11.29 -13.14 -7.97
CA THR A 62 10.96 -12.07 -7.01
C THR A 62 9.93 -11.13 -7.60
N PHE A 63 8.74 -11.07 -6.99
CA PHE A 63 7.62 -10.21 -7.37
C PHE A 63 7.52 -9.01 -6.42
N PRO A 64 7.76 -7.79 -6.90
CA PRO A 64 7.55 -6.59 -6.10
C PRO A 64 6.05 -6.31 -5.91
N VAL A 65 5.68 -6.13 -4.65
CA VAL A 65 4.35 -5.72 -4.19
C VAL A 65 4.45 -4.27 -3.74
N ILE A 66 3.69 -3.39 -4.38
CA ILE A 66 3.64 -1.97 -4.08
C ILE A 66 2.38 -1.66 -3.26
N ARG A 67 2.56 -0.80 -2.26
CA ARG A 67 1.51 -0.12 -1.52
C ARG A 67 1.44 1.33 -2.01
N ASP A 68 0.49 1.59 -2.89
CA ASP A 68 0.30 2.87 -3.59
C ASP A 68 -0.75 3.75 -2.88
N ARG A 69 -0.83 5.05 -3.20
CA ARG A 69 -1.82 6.03 -2.69
C ARG A 69 -1.80 6.34 -1.19
N GLY A 70 -1.12 5.54 -0.36
CA GLY A 70 -0.94 5.82 1.06
C GLY A 70 -0.05 4.79 1.76
N THR A 71 0.65 5.21 2.81
CA THR A 71 1.59 4.35 3.57
C THR A 71 1.38 4.47 5.08
N PHE A 72 0.24 4.99 5.52
CA PHE A 72 -0.02 5.24 6.94
C PHE A 72 -0.41 3.95 7.67
N GLY A 73 0.24 3.70 8.80
CA GLY A 73 0.01 2.52 9.63
C GLY A 73 0.53 1.23 9.01
N ASP A 74 0.48 0.16 9.79
CA ASP A 74 0.96 -1.16 9.38
C ASP A 74 -0.13 -1.92 8.62
N VAL A 75 0.25 -2.67 7.59
CA VAL A 75 -0.65 -3.49 6.75
C VAL A 75 -0.03 -4.86 6.51
N SER A 76 -0.80 -5.91 6.76
CA SER A 76 -0.41 -7.29 6.46
C SER A 76 -1.16 -7.81 5.24
N VAL A 77 -0.44 -8.40 4.30
CA VAL A 77 -0.96 -8.94 3.04
C VAL A 77 -0.68 -10.44 3.00
N PHE A 78 -1.73 -11.24 3.05
CA PHE A 78 -1.63 -12.69 2.84
C PHE A 78 -1.60 -13.00 1.35
N TRP A 79 -0.75 -13.96 0.95
CA TRP A 79 -0.64 -14.42 -0.42
C TRP A 79 -0.49 -15.94 -0.47
N ILE A 80 -0.92 -16.53 -1.59
CA ILE A 80 -0.90 -17.97 -1.84
C ILE A 80 -0.65 -18.25 -3.32
N VAL A 81 0.07 -19.33 -3.61
CA VAL A 81 0.27 -19.87 -4.97
C VAL A 81 -0.91 -20.75 -5.32
N ASP A 82 -1.40 -20.66 -6.56
CA ASP A 82 -2.43 -21.53 -7.10
C ASP A 82 -1.95 -22.11 -8.44
N PRO A 83 -1.93 -23.45 -8.62
CA PRO A 83 -2.31 -24.47 -7.65
C PRO A 83 -1.32 -24.60 -6.48
N ILE A 84 -1.81 -24.91 -5.27
CA ILE A 84 -0.97 -25.03 -4.05
C ILE A 84 -0.10 -26.31 -4.07
N PHE A 85 -0.47 -27.29 -4.87
CA PHE A 85 0.10 -28.65 -4.91
C PHE A 85 1.13 -28.85 -6.03
N THR A 86 1.86 -27.79 -6.42
CA THR A 86 2.91 -27.93 -7.43
C THR A 86 4.07 -28.80 -6.94
N ASN A 87 4.47 -28.69 -5.67
CA ASN A 87 5.76 -29.21 -5.15
C ASN A 87 7.01 -28.68 -5.88
N ASP A 88 6.84 -27.87 -6.93
CA ASP A 88 7.91 -27.31 -7.76
C ASP A 88 8.41 -25.95 -7.26
N VAL A 89 7.71 -25.31 -6.30
CA VAL A 89 8.08 -23.99 -5.78
C VAL A 89 7.90 -23.88 -4.27
N TYR A 90 8.70 -23.00 -3.66
CA TYR A 90 8.60 -22.66 -2.24
C TYR A 90 8.87 -21.17 -1.98
N PRO A 91 8.22 -20.53 -1.00
CA PRO A 91 7.06 -21.02 -0.26
C PRO A 91 5.78 -20.96 -1.10
N VAL A 92 4.78 -21.77 -0.75
CA VAL A 92 3.48 -21.78 -1.45
C VAL A 92 2.50 -20.75 -0.89
N GLN A 93 2.79 -20.14 0.26
CA GLN A 93 1.99 -19.08 0.87
C GLN A 93 2.82 -18.27 1.87
N GLY A 94 2.34 -17.10 2.24
CA GLY A 94 2.99 -16.27 3.25
C GLY A 94 2.25 -15.00 3.58
N VAL A 95 2.86 -14.19 4.44
CA VAL A 95 2.37 -12.86 4.81
C VAL A 95 3.49 -11.84 4.59
N VAL A 96 3.17 -10.78 3.87
CA VAL A 96 4.01 -9.60 3.70
C VAL A 96 3.50 -8.50 4.62
N ASN A 97 4.36 -8.00 5.51
CA ASN A 97 4.02 -6.94 6.44
C ASN A 97 4.65 -5.62 5.98
N PHE A 98 3.82 -4.65 5.63
CA PHE A 98 4.21 -3.27 5.41
C PHE A 98 4.14 -2.52 6.74
N ASN A 99 5.28 -2.03 7.22
CA ASN A 99 5.32 -1.13 8.36
C ASN A 99 4.82 0.27 7.94
N ASN A 100 4.53 1.11 8.92
CA ASN A 100 4.22 2.51 8.70
C ASN A 100 5.32 3.19 7.84
N ALA A 101 4.88 3.93 6.83
CA ALA A 101 5.68 4.59 5.81
C ALA A 101 6.37 3.66 4.78
N GLU A 102 6.22 2.34 4.83
CA GLU A 102 6.71 1.44 3.79
C GLU A 102 5.75 1.37 2.60
N SER A 103 6.29 1.47 1.38
CA SER A 103 5.54 1.45 0.12
C SER A 103 5.84 0.25 -0.78
N SER A 104 6.84 -0.58 -0.45
CA SER A 104 7.25 -1.69 -1.30
C SER A 104 7.80 -2.85 -0.47
N LYS A 105 7.45 -4.07 -0.89
CA LYS A 105 7.96 -5.35 -0.38
C LYS A 105 8.09 -6.33 -1.52
N ASN A 106 8.80 -7.43 -1.28
CA ASN A 106 9.00 -8.48 -2.26
C ASN A 106 8.39 -9.79 -1.78
N ILE A 107 7.75 -10.51 -2.69
CA ILE A 107 7.43 -11.93 -2.56
C ILE A 107 8.46 -12.68 -3.40
N THR A 108 9.22 -13.57 -2.79
CA THR A 108 10.22 -14.38 -3.50
C THR A 108 9.84 -15.85 -3.43
N LEU A 109 9.70 -16.45 -4.60
CA LEU A 109 9.54 -17.90 -4.76
C LEU A 109 10.86 -18.47 -5.26
N GLN A 110 11.19 -19.68 -4.83
CA GLN A 110 12.29 -20.47 -5.37
C GLN A 110 11.73 -21.70 -6.07
N SER A 111 12.32 -22.11 -7.18
CA SER A 111 12.03 -23.42 -7.75
C SER A 111 12.64 -24.51 -6.89
N LEU A 112 11.99 -25.67 -6.83
CA LEU A 112 12.46 -26.87 -6.17
C LEU A 112 12.92 -27.86 -7.25
N PRO A 113 13.98 -28.65 -6.99
CA PRO A 113 14.37 -29.74 -7.87
C PRO A 113 13.31 -30.85 -7.86
N ASP A 114 13.08 -31.47 -9.00
CA ASP A 114 12.34 -32.72 -9.11
C ASP A 114 13.07 -33.86 -8.36
N ALA A 115 12.27 -34.77 -7.80
CA ALA A 115 12.75 -35.95 -7.09
C ALA A 115 13.17 -37.09 -8.03
#